data_AF-A0A0C9VDZ8-F1
#
_entry.id   AF-A0A0C9VDZ8-F1
#
_cell.length_a   1.000
_cell.length_b   1.000
_cell.length_c   1.000
_cell.angle_alpha   90.00
_cell.angle_beta   90.00
_cell.angle_gamma   90.00
#
_symmetry.space_group_name_H-M   'P 1'
#
loop_
_entity.id
_entity.type
_entity.pdbx_description
1 polymer ?
#
loop_
_entity_poly.entity_id
_entity_poly.type
_entity_poly.pdbx_seq_one_letter_code
_entity_poly.pdbx_strand_id
1 'polypeptide(L)'
;MATLTEQLSQLYTDIHTTIPKEISEKINTMLSEHSASFDVSKAAKAGDKLPDFKIKDAFGKEVSRDELLAGGNIVLSFYRGEWCPYCNLELRALQKIVPELAANGTTLVAISPELPDQAFVTSQKNELKFPVLSDLGNGLARKRGIYHLGCR
;
A
#
# COMPACT_ATOMS: atom_id res chain seq x y z
N MET A 1 -9.05 -18.61 -13.48
CA MET A 1 -8.93 -17.90 -12.18
C MET A 1 -9.54 -16.52 -12.35
N ALA A 2 -10.28 -16.01 -11.37
CA ALA A 2 -10.83 -14.65 -11.43
C ALA A 2 -9.72 -13.58 -11.50
N THR A 3 -9.96 -12.53 -12.26
CA THR A 3 -9.13 -11.33 -12.37
C THR A 3 -9.16 -10.52 -11.07
N LEU A 4 -8.16 -9.65 -10.86
CA LEU A 4 -8.17 -8.75 -9.69
C LEU A 4 -9.43 -7.87 -9.68
N THR A 5 -9.85 -7.35 -10.83
CA THR A 5 -11.06 -6.53 -10.97
C THR A 5 -12.32 -7.28 -10.51
N GLU A 6 -12.47 -8.55 -10.93
CA GLU A 6 -13.58 -9.39 -10.48
C GLU A 6 -13.52 -9.64 -8.97
N GLN A 7 -12.34 -9.95 -8.43
CA GLN A 7 -12.16 -10.18 -6.99
C GLN A 7 -12.48 -8.94 -6.14
N LEU A 8 -12.05 -7.76 -6.58
CA LEU A 8 -12.33 -6.50 -5.90
C LEU A 8 -13.82 -6.14 -5.97
N SER A 9 -14.46 -6.38 -7.12
CA SER A 9 -15.90 -6.14 -7.30
C SER A 9 -16.74 -7.05 -6.42
N GLN A 10 -16.35 -8.33 -6.31
CA GLN A 10 -17.01 -9.27 -5.42
C GLN A 10 -16.83 -8.86 -3.96
N LEU A 11 -15.58 -8.57 -3.53
CA LEU A 11 -15.30 -8.13 -2.16
C LEU A 11 -16.08 -6.86 -1.79
N TYR A 12 -16.17 -5.89 -2.70
CA TYR A 12 -16.99 -4.70 -2.52
C TYR A 12 -18.47 -5.07 -2.30
N THR A 13 -19.02 -5.93 -3.15
CA THR A 13 -20.41 -6.38 -3.03
C THR A 13 -20.66 -7.09 -1.70
N ASP A 14 -19.79 -8.01 -1.29
CA ASP A 14 -19.91 -8.78 -0.06
C ASP A 14 -19.90 -7.87 1.18
N ILE A 15 -18.98 -6.89 1.22
CA ILE A 15 -18.89 -5.93 2.31
C ILE A 15 -20.16 -5.06 2.36
N HIS A 16 -20.60 -4.53 1.22
CA HIS A 16 -21.76 -3.62 1.17
C HIS A 16 -23.11 -4.31 1.37
N THR A 17 -23.21 -5.61 1.10
CA THR A 17 -24.42 -6.40 1.38
C THR A 17 -24.52 -6.83 2.85
N THR A 18 -23.38 -6.98 3.52
CA THR A 18 -23.33 -7.41 4.94
C THR A 18 -23.52 -6.24 5.90
N ILE A 19 -23.11 -5.02 5.51
CA ILE A 19 -23.19 -3.83 6.37
C ILE A 19 -24.64 -3.30 6.38
N PRO A 20 -25.26 -3.12 7.56
CA PRO A 20 -26.55 -2.46 7.70
C PRO A 20 -26.56 -1.06 7.06
N LYS A 21 -27.68 -0.71 6.41
CA LYS A 21 -27.82 0.54 5.66
C LYS A 21 -27.43 1.78 6.47
N GLU A 22 -27.86 1.86 7.73
CA GLU A 22 -27.55 2.98 8.63
C GLU A 22 -26.03 3.16 8.85
N ILE A 23 -25.30 2.04 8.98
CA ILE A 23 -23.85 2.07 9.13
C ILE A 23 -23.20 2.48 7.81
N SER A 24 -23.70 1.99 6.67
CA SER A 24 -23.19 2.36 5.35
C SER A 24 -23.36 3.86 5.08
N GLU A 25 -24.51 4.45 5.43
CA GLU A 25 -24.78 5.88 5.27
C GLU A 25 -23.80 6.74 6.10
N LYS A 26 -23.53 6.34 7.36
CA LYS A 26 -22.53 7.01 8.21
C LYS A 26 -21.12 6.90 7.64
N ILE A 27 -20.73 5.71 7.17
CA ILE A 27 -19.42 5.50 6.52
C ILE A 27 -19.29 6.38 5.28
N ASN A 28 -20.31 6.40 4.41
CA ASN A 28 -20.28 7.19 3.18
C ASN A 28 -20.18 8.69 3.46
N THR A 29 -20.87 9.16 4.51
CA THR A 29 -20.79 10.56 4.95
C THR A 29 -19.38 10.90 5.41
N MET A 30 -18.81 10.11 6.33
CA MET A 30 -17.44 10.31 6.81
C MET A 30 -16.41 10.23 5.67
N LEU A 31 -16.57 9.28 4.74
CA LEU A 31 -15.71 9.16 3.57
C LEU A 31 -15.79 10.41 2.69
N SER A 32 -16.99 10.94 2.44
CA SER A 32 -17.18 12.15 1.64
C SER A 32 -16.51 13.37 2.28
N GLU A 33 -16.71 13.60 3.58
CA GLU A 33 -16.11 14.69 4.34
C GLU A 33 -14.57 14.59 4.37
N HIS A 34 -14.06 13.39 4.62
CA HIS A 34 -12.63 13.11 4.62
C HIS A 34 -12.02 13.31 3.22
N SER A 35 -12.70 12.87 2.17
CA SER A 35 -12.22 13.05 0.79
C SER A 35 -12.19 14.52 0.40
N ALA A 36 -13.20 15.30 0.81
CA ALA A 36 -13.30 16.73 0.51
C ALA A 36 -12.21 17.57 1.20
N SER A 37 -11.70 17.13 2.35
CA SER A 37 -10.62 17.81 3.08
C SER A 37 -9.21 17.41 2.61
N PHE A 38 -9.09 16.44 1.70
CA PHE A 38 -7.79 16.02 1.18
C PHE A 38 -7.27 17.01 0.12
N ASP A 39 -6.11 17.59 0.40
CA ASP A 39 -5.43 18.50 -0.52
C ASP A 39 -4.59 17.71 -1.55
N VAL A 40 -5.24 17.33 -2.65
CA VAL A 40 -4.62 16.60 -3.78
C VAL A 40 -3.43 17.36 -4.38
N SER A 41 -3.35 18.69 -4.23
CA SER A 41 -2.26 19.47 -4.79
C SER A 41 -0.90 19.14 -4.15
N LYS A 42 -0.92 18.62 -2.91
CA LYS A 42 0.26 18.18 -2.14
C LYS A 42 0.65 16.72 -2.37
N ALA A 43 -0.22 15.94 -3.02
CA ALA A 43 0.10 14.56 -3.36
C ALA A 43 1.20 14.51 -4.42
N ALA A 44 1.99 13.45 -4.38
CA ALA A 44 3.05 13.15 -5.35
C ALA A 44 2.54 13.19 -6.80
N LYS A 45 3.30 13.83 -7.68
CA LYS A 45 3.02 13.97 -9.11
C LYS A 45 4.14 13.36 -9.95
N ALA A 46 3.83 13.09 -11.22
CA ALA A 46 4.82 12.66 -12.19
C ALA A 46 5.94 13.71 -12.29
N GLY A 47 7.19 13.26 -12.27
CA GLY A 47 8.37 14.12 -12.26
C GLY A 47 8.88 14.50 -10.86
N ASP A 48 8.10 14.29 -9.79
CA ASP A 48 8.58 14.54 -8.44
C ASP A 48 9.69 13.56 -8.05
N LYS A 49 10.78 14.09 -7.51
CA LYS A 49 11.87 13.27 -6.98
C LYS A 49 11.40 12.46 -5.78
N LEU A 50 11.81 11.19 -5.72
CA LEU A 50 11.59 10.34 -4.55
C LEU A 50 12.48 10.82 -3.39
N PRO A 51 11.92 11.17 -2.21
CA PRO A 51 12.70 11.62 -1.06
C PRO A 51 13.64 10.53 -0.55
N ASP A 52 14.74 10.93 0.05
CA ASP A 52 15.59 10.00 0.82
C ASP A 52 14.79 9.35 1.95
N PHE A 53 14.98 8.05 2.09
CA PHE A 53 14.49 7.26 3.20
C PHE A 53 15.44 6.11 3.53
N LYS A 54 15.35 5.69 4.79
CA LYS A 54 15.96 4.48 5.31
C LYS A 54 14.98 3.90 6.32
N ILE A 55 14.33 2.80 5.96
CA ILE A 55 13.24 2.18 6.74
C ILE A 55 13.49 0.68 6.84
N LYS A 56 12.84 0.02 7.82
CA LYS A 56 13.07 -1.40 8.08
C LYS A 56 12.20 -2.27 7.18
N ASP A 57 12.73 -3.41 6.75
CA ASP A 57 11.96 -4.49 6.17
C ASP A 57 11.31 -5.38 7.24
N ALA A 58 10.56 -6.38 6.78
CA ALA A 58 9.92 -7.42 7.60
C ALA A 58 10.88 -8.19 8.53
N PHE A 59 12.19 -8.20 8.27
CA PHE A 59 13.21 -8.89 9.06
C PHE A 59 14.02 -7.92 9.94
N GLY A 60 13.63 -6.63 9.96
CA GLY A 60 14.31 -5.59 10.71
C GLY A 60 15.58 -5.05 10.05
N LYS A 61 15.92 -5.52 8.83
CA LYS A 61 17.03 -4.97 8.05
C LYS A 61 16.65 -3.57 7.58
N GLU A 62 17.56 -2.61 7.73
CA GLU A 62 17.38 -1.30 7.12
C GLU A 62 17.56 -1.37 5.60
N VAL A 63 16.62 -0.79 4.87
CA VAL A 63 16.64 -0.64 3.41
C VAL A 63 16.58 0.84 3.09
N SER A 64 17.49 1.30 2.23
CA SER A 64 17.55 2.70 1.80
C SER A 64 17.05 2.90 0.38
N ARG A 65 16.61 4.13 0.06
CA ARG A 65 16.25 4.52 -1.31
C ARG A 65 17.37 4.22 -2.30
N ASP A 66 18.60 4.58 -1.95
CA ASP A 66 19.75 4.48 -2.84
C ASP A 66 20.17 3.03 -3.08
N GLU A 67 20.06 2.16 -2.06
CA GLU A 67 20.24 0.71 -2.23
C GLU A 67 19.24 0.14 -3.24
N LEU A 68 17.96 0.54 -3.16
CA LEU A 68 16.94 0.07 -4.09
C LEU A 68 17.18 0.58 -5.53
N LEU A 69 17.53 1.87 -5.68
CA LEU A 69 17.80 2.48 -6.99
C LEU A 69 19.10 1.97 -7.63
N ALA A 70 20.09 1.54 -6.84
CA ALA A 70 21.29 0.90 -7.36
C ALA A 70 20.98 -0.42 -8.09
N GLY A 71 19.87 -1.09 -7.74
CA GLY A 71 19.38 -2.29 -8.42
C GLY A 71 18.57 -2.02 -9.69
N GLY A 72 18.26 -0.77 -10.01
CA GLY A 72 17.49 -0.37 -11.19
C GLY A 72 16.25 0.45 -10.85
N ASN A 73 15.19 0.26 -11.64
CA ASN A 73 13.93 0.96 -11.44
C ASN A 73 13.21 0.41 -10.19
N ILE A 74 12.35 1.23 -9.58
CA ILE A 74 11.59 0.82 -8.40
C ILE A 74 10.12 1.17 -8.55
N VAL A 75 9.25 0.27 -8.08
CA VAL A 75 7.82 0.51 -7.92
C VAL A 75 7.52 0.42 -6.43
N LEU A 76 6.96 1.49 -5.86
CA LEU A 76 6.53 1.52 -4.46
C LEU A 76 5.01 1.42 -4.40
N SER A 77 4.48 0.35 -3.80
CA SER A 77 3.06 0.19 -3.49
C SER A 77 2.83 0.49 -2.01
N PHE A 78 2.08 1.56 -1.72
CA PHE A 78 1.70 1.92 -0.36
C PHE A 78 0.34 1.28 -0.04
N TYR A 79 0.26 0.57 1.08
CA TYR A 79 -0.95 -0.11 1.50
C TYR A 79 -1.26 0.16 2.98
N ARG A 80 -2.51 -0.10 3.38
CA ARG A 80 -3.02 0.25 4.73
C ARG A 80 -2.47 -0.67 5.81
N GLY A 81 -2.43 -1.96 5.51
CA GLY A 81 -1.95 -2.98 6.42
C GLY A 81 -2.53 -4.36 6.13
N GLU A 82 -2.00 -5.37 6.81
CA GLU A 82 -2.35 -6.79 6.69
C GLU A 82 -3.84 -7.05 6.90
N TRP A 83 -4.47 -6.30 7.81
CA TRP A 83 -5.88 -6.39 8.16
C TRP A 83 -6.82 -5.97 7.01
N CYS A 84 -6.30 -5.28 5.99
CA CYS A 84 -7.12 -4.77 4.90
C CYS A 84 -7.32 -5.85 3.82
N PRO A 85 -8.56 -6.33 3.58
CA PRO A 85 -8.81 -7.41 2.61
C PRO A 85 -8.52 -6.97 1.16
N TYR A 86 -8.78 -5.70 0.82
CA TYR A 86 -8.45 -5.13 -0.48
C TYR A 86 -6.94 -5.15 -0.76
N CYS A 87 -6.13 -4.76 0.24
CA CYS A 87 -4.68 -4.75 0.10
C CYS A 87 -4.12 -6.17 -0.11
N ASN A 88 -4.67 -7.18 0.58
CA ASN A 88 -4.24 -8.56 0.37
C ASN A 88 -4.56 -9.09 -1.04
N LEU A 89 -5.66 -8.63 -1.66
CA LEU A 89 -5.94 -8.97 -3.07
C LEU A 89 -4.95 -8.29 -4.01
N GLU A 90 -4.70 -7.00 -3.80
CA GLU A 90 -3.73 -6.22 -4.58
C GLU A 90 -2.32 -6.83 -4.50
N LEU A 91 -1.81 -7.12 -3.30
CA LEU A 91 -0.48 -7.67 -3.09
C LEU A 91 -0.29 -9.02 -3.79
N ARG A 92 -1.31 -9.89 -3.77
CA ARG A 92 -1.28 -11.16 -4.51
C ARG A 92 -1.30 -10.97 -6.02
N ALA A 93 -1.99 -9.95 -6.52
CA ALA A 93 -1.97 -9.62 -7.94
C ALA A 93 -0.61 -9.05 -8.36
N LEU A 94 -0.03 -8.16 -7.55
CA LEU A 94 1.30 -7.62 -7.76
C LEU A 94 2.38 -8.72 -7.74
N GLN A 95 2.28 -9.69 -6.83
CA GLN A 95 3.18 -10.85 -6.78
C GLN A 95 3.23 -11.61 -8.11
N LYS A 96 2.12 -11.69 -8.87
CA LYS A 96 2.08 -12.39 -10.16
C LYS A 96 2.91 -11.71 -11.24
N ILE A 97 3.07 -10.39 -11.18
CA ILE A 97 3.81 -9.61 -12.17
C ILE A 97 5.28 -9.35 -11.76
N VAL A 98 5.69 -9.78 -10.56
CA VAL A 98 7.08 -9.64 -10.10
C VAL A 98 8.12 -10.17 -11.11
N PRO A 99 7.94 -11.34 -11.75
CA PRO A 99 8.90 -11.82 -12.75
C PRO A 99 9.02 -10.88 -13.97
N GLU A 100 7.92 -10.28 -14.41
CA GLU A 100 7.88 -9.33 -15.53
C GLU A 100 8.58 -8.01 -15.15
N LEU A 101 8.34 -7.50 -13.94
CA LEU A 101 9.04 -6.32 -13.42
C LEU A 101 10.54 -6.59 -13.33
N ALA A 102 10.94 -7.74 -12.80
CA ALA A 102 12.35 -8.13 -12.68
C ALA A 102 13.04 -8.25 -14.05
N ALA A 103 12.34 -8.81 -15.06
CA ALA A 103 12.85 -8.87 -16.44
C ALA A 103 13.12 -7.48 -17.04
N ASN A 104 12.46 -6.44 -16.54
CA ASN A 104 12.65 -5.05 -16.92
C ASN A 104 13.57 -4.28 -15.95
N GLY A 105 14.36 -4.97 -15.12
CA GLY A 105 15.25 -4.36 -14.14
C GLY A 105 14.52 -3.50 -13.10
N THR A 106 13.28 -3.90 -12.75
CA THR A 106 12.41 -3.15 -11.84
C THR A 106 12.13 -3.96 -10.58
N THR A 107 12.38 -3.35 -9.41
CA THR A 107 12.08 -3.93 -8.10
C THR A 107 10.74 -3.40 -7.58
N LEU A 108 9.83 -4.30 -7.24
CA LEU A 108 8.60 -3.94 -6.52
C LEU A 108 8.87 -3.92 -5.01
N VAL A 109 8.31 -2.95 -4.30
CA VAL A 109 8.37 -2.84 -2.84
C VAL A 109 6.99 -2.46 -2.30
N ALA A 110 6.50 -3.17 -1.29
CA ALA A 110 5.30 -2.78 -0.55
C ALA A 110 5.68 -2.03 0.74
N ILE A 111 4.89 -1.00 1.10
CA ILE A 111 5.15 -0.14 2.26
C ILE A 111 3.84 0.08 3.03
N SER A 112 3.84 -0.18 4.33
CA SER A 112 2.73 0.14 5.25
C SER A 112 3.24 0.80 6.52
N PRO A 113 2.37 1.45 7.32
CA PRO A 113 2.76 1.98 8.62
C PRO A 113 2.87 0.92 9.73
N GLU A 114 2.73 -0.36 9.39
CA GLU A 114 2.72 -1.44 10.37
C GLU A 114 4.11 -1.82 10.85
N LEU A 115 4.19 -2.47 12.01
CA LEU A 115 5.44 -3.00 12.57
C LEU A 115 6.09 -4.05 11.66
N PRO A 116 7.42 -4.22 11.71
CA PRO A 116 8.12 -5.25 10.94
C PRO A 116 7.53 -6.65 11.09
N ASP A 117 7.08 -7.03 12.29
CA ASP A 117 6.41 -8.31 12.53
C ASP A 117 5.15 -8.48 11.68
N GLN A 118 4.38 -7.41 11.46
CA GLN A 118 3.19 -7.43 10.62
C GLN A 118 3.55 -7.44 9.12
N ALA A 119 4.64 -6.77 8.75
CA ALA A 119 5.20 -6.89 7.40
C ALA A 119 5.65 -8.33 7.10
N PHE A 120 6.21 -9.03 8.09
CA PHE A 120 6.55 -10.45 8.00
C PHE A 120 5.31 -11.33 7.83
N VAL A 121 4.29 -11.14 8.69
CA VAL A 121 3.00 -11.85 8.55
C VAL A 121 2.39 -11.61 7.16
N THR A 122 2.42 -10.37 6.67
CA THR A 122 1.90 -10.00 5.34
C THR A 122 2.65 -10.73 4.22
N SER A 123 3.98 -10.78 4.30
CA SER A 123 4.82 -11.49 3.34
C SER A 123 4.52 -12.99 3.33
N GLN A 124 4.42 -13.63 4.49
CA GLN A 124 4.10 -15.06 4.59
C GLN A 124 2.69 -15.37 4.10
N LYS A 125 1.68 -14.63 4.58
CA LYS A 125 0.26 -14.84 4.25
C LYS A 125 -0.02 -14.72 2.75
N ASN A 126 0.68 -13.83 2.07
CA ASN A 126 0.47 -13.56 0.64
C ASN A 126 1.59 -14.15 -0.24
N GLU A 127 2.50 -14.95 0.32
CA GLU A 127 3.63 -15.58 -0.37
C GLU A 127 4.48 -14.59 -1.19
N LEU A 128 4.71 -13.40 -0.61
CA LEU A 128 5.40 -12.31 -1.30
C LEU A 128 6.89 -12.58 -1.40
N LYS A 129 7.42 -12.46 -2.62
CA LYS A 129 8.84 -12.62 -2.98
C LYS A 129 9.54 -11.29 -3.21
N PHE A 130 8.91 -10.19 -2.82
CA PHE A 130 9.43 -8.84 -2.93
C PHE A 130 9.43 -8.16 -1.55
N PRO A 131 10.28 -7.14 -1.33
CA PRO A 131 10.40 -6.50 -0.02
C PRO A 131 9.10 -5.86 0.48
N VAL A 132 8.82 -6.07 1.77
CA VAL A 132 7.75 -5.39 2.51
C VAL A 132 8.40 -4.55 3.61
N LEU A 133 8.19 -3.24 3.57
CA LEU A 133 8.83 -2.27 4.45
C LEU A 133 7.83 -1.61 5.40
N SER A 134 8.34 -1.21 6.57
CA SER A 134 7.59 -0.55 7.64
C SER A 134 7.91 0.94 7.71
N ASP A 135 7.01 1.79 7.20
CA ASP A 135 7.04 3.26 7.33
C ASP A 135 6.39 3.71 8.64
N LEU A 136 7.03 3.37 9.77
CA LEU A 136 6.51 3.70 11.10
C LEU A 136 6.28 5.21 11.23
N GLY A 137 5.05 5.58 11.64
CA GLY A 137 4.64 6.99 11.75
C GLY A 137 4.24 7.64 10.41
N ASN A 138 4.22 6.89 9.31
CA ASN A 138 3.91 7.36 7.95
C ASN A 138 4.88 8.46 7.46
N GLY A 139 6.16 8.40 7.84
CA GLY A 139 7.12 9.45 7.53
C GLY A 139 7.33 9.63 6.02
N LEU A 140 7.49 8.53 5.29
CA LEU A 140 7.62 8.54 3.84
C LEU A 140 6.30 8.91 3.15
N ALA A 141 5.18 8.30 3.58
CA ALA A 141 3.87 8.59 3.03
C ALA A 141 3.48 10.08 3.18
N ARG A 142 3.80 10.70 4.32
CA ARG A 142 3.62 12.15 4.56
C ARG A 142 4.46 13.00 3.61
N LYS A 143 5.75 12.66 3.42
CA LYS A 143 6.63 13.36 2.46
C LYS A 143 6.14 13.28 1.02
N ARG A 144 5.37 12.25 0.67
CA ARG A 144 4.74 12.07 -0.65
C ARG A 144 3.31 12.62 -0.73
N GLY A 145 2.80 13.19 0.37
CA GLY A 145 1.43 13.72 0.41
C GLY A 145 0.33 12.68 0.17
N ILE A 146 0.62 11.39 0.39
CA ILE A 146 -0.34 10.28 0.24
C ILE A 146 -0.88 9.80 1.60
N TYR A 147 -0.78 10.68 2.60
CA TYR A 147 -1.29 10.45 3.95
C TYR A 147 -2.34 11.51 4.27
N HIS A 148 -3.48 11.09 4.80
CA HIS A 148 -4.54 11.97 5.24
C HIS A 148 -4.64 11.97 6.78
N LEU A 149 -4.65 13.16 7.39
CA LEU A 149 -4.88 13.35 8.83
C LEU A 149 -6.38 13.23 9.14
N GLY A 150 -6.87 12.00 9.31
CA GLY A 150 -8.31 11.70 9.25
C GLY A 150 -9.13 11.85 10.51
N CYS A 151 -8.50 11.95 11.68
CA CYS A 151 -9.19 12.17 12.94
C CYS A 151 -8.40 13.20 13.74
N ARG A 152 -8.98 14.37 13.94
CA ARG A 152 -8.70 15.24 15.07
C ARG A 152 -9.90 15.21 16.00
#